data_AF-A0A844GH27-F1
#
_entry.id   AF-A0A844GH27-F1
#
_cell.length_a   1.000
_cell.length_b   1.000
_cell.length_c   1.000
_cell.angle_alpha   90.00
_cell.angle_beta   90.00
_cell.angle_gamma   90.00
#
_symmetry.space_group_name_H-M   'P 1'
#
loop_
_entity.id
_entity.type
_entity.pdbx_description
1 polymer ?
#
loop_
_entity_poly.entity_id
_entity_poly.type
_entity_poly.pdbx_seq_one_letter_code
_entity_poly.pdbx_strand_id
1 'polypeptide(L)'
;MQTFDPEVIEFTKQLQSWHASRVANLQVIVDHPEADIKLADIEIKAGSDIAKGMRVGLQIALSQLGELPFSVTPCTDEEEDE
;
A
#
# COMPACT_ATOMS: atom_id res chain seq x y z
N MET A 1 -5.14 15.48 -9.46
CA MET A 1 -5.61 15.47 -10.86
C MET A 1 -7.12 15.56 -10.81
N GLN A 2 -7.74 16.35 -11.68
CA GLN A 2 -9.20 16.42 -11.72
C GLN A 2 -9.71 15.89 -13.06
N THR A 3 -10.79 15.13 -13.03
CA THR A 3 -11.40 14.54 -14.23
C THR A 3 -12.89 14.37 -14.01
N PHE A 4 -13.66 14.46 -15.09
CA PHE A 4 -15.07 14.07 -15.13
C PHE A 4 -15.27 12.62 -15.56
N ASP A 5 -14.19 11.95 -15.98
CA ASP A 5 -14.25 10.58 -16.45
C ASP A 5 -14.51 9.61 -15.27
N PRO A 6 -15.70 8.97 -15.21
CA PRO A 6 -16.06 8.10 -14.10
C PRO A 6 -15.19 6.84 -14.05
N GLU A 7 -14.70 6.35 -15.19
CA GLU A 7 -13.83 5.17 -15.25
C GLU A 7 -12.47 5.46 -14.64
N VAL A 8 -11.91 6.65 -14.89
CA VAL A 8 -10.63 7.09 -14.31
C VAL A 8 -10.75 7.30 -12.79
N ILE A 9 -11.89 7.83 -12.31
CA ILE A 9 -12.17 7.98 -10.88
C ILE A 9 -12.25 6.61 -10.20
N GLU A 10 -13.00 5.68 -10.80
CA GLU A 10 -13.15 4.33 -10.24
C GLU A 10 -11.83 3.57 -10.24
N PHE A 11 -11.10 3.58 -11.35
CA PHE A 11 -9.78 2.96 -11.45
C PHE A 11 -8.80 3.50 -10.41
N THR A 12 -8.81 4.83 -10.18
CA THR A 12 -7.93 5.44 -9.17
C THR A 12 -8.29 4.97 -7.75
N LYS A 13 -9.57 4.87 -7.42
CA LYS A 13 -10.02 4.33 -6.13
C LYS A 13 -9.62 2.87 -5.94
N GLN A 14 -9.77 2.06 -6.98
CA GLN A 14 -9.35 0.65 -6.95
C GLN A 14 -7.83 0.54 -6.72
N LEU A 15 -7.05 1.38 -7.40
CA LEU A 15 -5.59 1.41 -7.25
C LEU A 15 -5.17 1.85 -5.85
N GLN A 16 -5.84 2.87 -5.28
CA GLN A 16 -5.62 3.31 -3.90
C GLN A 16 -5.91 2.19 -2.89
N SER A 17 -7.05 1.51 -3.05
CA SER A 17 -7.42 0.38 -2.19
C SER A 17 -6.42 -0.78 -2.31
N TRP A 18 -6.01 -1.13 -3.53
CA TRP A 18 -5.00 -2.15 -3.78
C TRP A 18 -3.67 -1.82 -3.10
N HIS A 19 -3.18 -0.59 -3.25
CA HIS A 19 -1.93 -0.16 -2.64
C HIS A 19 -2.02 -0.18 -1.11
N ALA A 20 -3.10 0.35 -0.54
CA ALA A 20 -3.32 0.33 0.91
C ALA A 20 -3.33 -1.11 1.45
N SER A 21 -3.97 -2.04 0.74
CA SER A 21 -3.95 -3.46 1.10
C SER A 21 -2.54 -4.05 1.07
N ARG A 22 -1.71 -3.70 0.07
CA ARG A 22 -0.32 -4.16 0.01
C ARG A 22 0.52 -3.63 1.16
N VAL A 23 0.42 -2.32 1.45
CA VAL A 23 1.13 -1.69 2.57
C VAL A 23 0.71 -2.33 3.90
N ALA A 24 -0.59 -2.54 4.12
CA ALA A 24 -1.09 -3.18 5.33
C ALA A 24 -0.55 -4.61 5.51
N ASN A 25 -0.50 -5.41 4.45
CA ASN A 25 0.08 -6.75 4.52
C ASN A 25 1.58 -6.74 4.88
N LEU A 26 2.34 -5.80 4.33
CA LEU A 26 3.76 -5.67 4.67
C LEU A 26 3.95 -5.18 6.11
N GLN A 27 3.07 -4.30 6.60
CA GLN A 27 3.09 -3.81 7.97
C GLN A 27 2.86 -4.95 8.98
N VAL A 28 1.94 -5.87 8.71
CA VAL A 28 1.70 -7.06 9.55
C VAL A 28 2.97 -7.90 9.75
N ILE A 29 3.80 -8.05 8.70
CA ILE A 29 5.05 -8.81 8.78
C ILE A 29 6.09 -8.13 9.70
N VAL A 30 6.05 -6.79 9.75
CA VAL A 30 6.92 -5.98 10.61
C VAL A 30 6.42 -6.00 12.06
N ASP A 31 5.10 -5.93 12.26
CA ASP A 31 4.47 -5.86 13.59
C ASP A 31 4.50 -7.19 14.34
N HIS A 32 4.62 -8.32 13.63
CA HIS A 32 4.66 -9.67 14.21
C HIS A 32 6.01 -10.37 13.98
N PRO A 33 7.10 -9.93 14.63
CA PRO A 33 8.44 -10.47 14.43
C PRO A 33 8.62 -11.92 14.94
N GLU A 34 7.71 -12.40 15.77
CA GLU A 34 7.66 -13.76 16.30
C GLU A 34 7.04 -14.77 15.33
N ALA A 35 6.36 -14.31 14.28
CA ALA A 35 5.68 -15.19 13.33
C ALA A 35 6.66 -15.78 12.29
N ASP A 36 6.46 -17.05 11.98
CA ASP A 36 7.06 -17.70 10.82
C ASP A 36 6.42 -17.15 9.54
N ILE A 37 7.22 -16.98 8.49
CA ILE A 37 6.77 -16.39 7.24
C ILE A 37 6.76 -17.46 6.16
N LYS A 38 5.58 -17.74 5.61
CA LYS A 38 5.40 -18.68 4.50
C LYS A 38 5.18 -17.93 3.19
N LEU A 39 6.11 -18.11 2.26
CA LEU A 39 6.07 -17.56 0.91
C LEU A 39 6.01 -18.72 -0.09
N ALA A 40 4.81 -19.08 -0.54
CA ALA A 40 4.56 -20.27 -1.35
C ALA A 40 5.19 -21.53 -0.73
N ASP A 41 6.25 -22.05 -1.33
CA ASP A 41 6.98 -23.25 -0.88
C ASP A 41 8.13 -22.95 0.09
N ILE A 42 8.43 -21.68 0.34
CA ILE A 42 9.51 -21.23 1.23
C ILE A 42 8.93 -20.91 2.62
N GLU A 43 9.51 -21.51 3.65
CA GLU A 43 9.21 -21.17 5.04
C GLU A 43 10.44 -20.49 5.67
N ILE A 44 10.25 -19.28 6.19
CA ILE A 44 11.28 -18.49 6.86
C ILE A 44 10.94 -18.49 8.35
N LYS A 45 11.78 -19.17 9.15
CA LYS A 45 11.59 -19.23 10.60
C LYS A 45 11.80 -17.87 11.26
N ALA A 46 10.94 -17.56 12.22
CA ALA A 46 11.07 -16.40 13.07
C ALA A 46 12.44 -16.39 13.76
N GLY A 47 13.06 -15.22 13.86
CA GLY A 47 14.37 -15.06 14.50
C GLY A 47 15.59 -15.51 13.68
N SER A 48 15.40 -16.14 12.52
CA SER A 48 16.49 -16.38 11.56
C SER A 48 17.08 -15.06 11.06
N ASP A 49 18.37 -15.06 10.66
CA ASP A 49 19.01 -13.86 10.12
C ASP A 49 18.35 -13.39 8.81
N ILE A 50 17.79 -14.34 8.05
CA ILE A 50 16.97 -14.05 6.86
C ILE A 50 15.71 -13.27 7.26
N ALA A 51 14.97 -13.71 8.28
CA ALA A 51 13.78 -13.00 8.77
C ALA A 51 14.11 -11.59 9.26
N LYS A 52 15.23 -11.42 9.97
CA LYS A 52 15.71 -10.11 10.43
C LYS A 52 16.04 -9.19 9.24
N GLY A 53 16.82 -9.68 8.28
CA GLY A 53 17.21 -8.93 7.10
C GLY A 53 16.00 -8.52 6.25
N MET A 54 15.04 -9.44 6.07
CA MET A 54 13.80 -9.16 5.35
C MET A 54 12.97 -8.09 6.04
N ARG A 55 12.83 -8.11 7.38
CA ARG A 55 12.09 -7.07 8.13
C ARG A 55 12.74 -5.71 8.03
N VAL A 56 14.07 -5.64 8.10
CA VAL A 56 14.81 -4.38 7.88
C VAL A 56 14.55 -3.88 6.45
N GLY A 57 14.60 -4.76 5.46
CA GLY A 57 14.26 -4.42 4.08
C GLY A 57 12.82 -3.92 3.93
N LEU A 58 11.86 -4.57 4.59
CA LEU A 58 10.46 -4.17 4.59
C LEU A 58 10.23 -2.83 5.29
N GLN A 59 10.92 -2.55 6.40
CA GLN A 59 10.86 -1.25 7.07
C GLN A 59 11.37 -0.12 6.17
N ILE A 60 12.46 -0.35 5.43
CA ILE A 60 12.98 0.61 4.45
C ILE A 60 12.02 0.75 3.26
N ALA A 61 11.42 -0.35 2.80
CA ALA A 61 10.46 -0.31 1.71
C ALA A 61 9.19 0.46 2.12
N LEU A 62 8.64 0.19 3.31
CA LEU A 62 7.47 0.87 3.86
C LEU A 62 7.72 2.38 4.05
N SER A 63 8.91 2.78 4.49
CA SER A 63 9.24 4.20 4.63
C SER A 63 9.33 4.94 3.29
N GLN A 64 9.59 4.22 2.19
CA GLN A 64 9.60 4.78 0.83
C GLN A 64 8.25 4.67 0.11
N LEU A 65 7.46 3.63 0.42
CA LEU A 65 6.16 3.38 -0.23
C LEU A 65 5.10 4.40 0.21
N GLY A 66 5.11 4.85 1.47
CA GLY A 66 4.24 5.92 1.96
C GLY A 66 2.76 5.77 1.56
N GLU A 67 2.11 6.90 1.29
CA GLU A 67 0.79 6.93 0.64
C GLU A 67 0.96 7.17 -0.86
N LEU A 68 0.03 6.66 -1.67
CA LEU A 68 0.03 6.88 -3.12
C LEU A 68 0.08 8.40 -3.41
N PRO A 69 1.07 8.91 -4.16
CA PRO A 69 1.34 10.34 -4.28
C PRO A 69 0.36 11.08 -5.20
N PHE A 70 -0.77 10.46 -5.55
CA PHE A 70 -1.80 11.09 -6.35
C PHE A 70 -3.19 10.72 -5.86
N SER A 71 -4.05 11.74 -5.87
CA SER A 71 -5.49 11.61 -5.69
C SER A 71 -6.19 12.22 -6.90
N VAL A 72 -7.25 11.56 -7.34
CA VAL A 72 -8.15 12.06 -8.38
C VAL A 72 -9.39 12.57 -7.68
N THR A 73 -9.61 13.88 -7.74
CA THR A 73 -10.85 14.52 -7.29
C THR A 73 -11.75 14.73 -8.51
N PRO A 74 -13.07 14.48 -8.39
CA PRO A 74 -14.00 14.88 -9.45
C PRO A 74 -13.90 16.39 -9.65
N CYS A 75 -13.90 16.85 -10.90
CA CYS A 75 -14.15 18.26 -11.17
C CYS A 75 -15.56 18.58 -10.65
N THR A 76 -15.66 19.46 -9.65
CA THR A 76 -16.92 20.12 -9.33
C THR A 76 -16.94 21.37 -10.21
N ASP A 77 -17.85 21.43 -11.18
CA ASP A 77 -18.24 22.73 -11.72
C ASP A 77 -18.75 23.52 -10.50
N GLU A 78 -17.99 24.52 -10.05
CA GLU A 78 -18.54 25.52 -9.16
C GLU A 78 -19.64 26.19 -9.98
N GLU A 79 -20.90 25.83 -9.71
CA GLU A 79 -22.04 26.66 -10.10
C GLU A 79 -21.81 28.01 -9.39
N GLU A 80 -21.25 28.98 -10.12
CA GLU A 80 -21.34 30.40 -9.80
C GLU A 80 -22.83 30.75 -9.82
N ASP A 81 -23.51 30.55 -8.69
CA ASP A 81 -24.83 31.13 -8.44
C ASP A 81 -24.63 32.65 -8.27
N GLU A 82 -25.08 33.41 -9.29
CA GLU A 82 -25.23 34.88 -9.30
C GLU A 82 -26.03 35.44 -8.11
#